data_AF-A0A9D2QGJ4-F1
#
_entry.id   AF-A0A9D2QGJ4-F1
#
_cell.length_a   1.000
_cell.length_b   1.000
_cell.length_c   1.000
_cell.angle_alpha   90.00
_cell.angle_beta   90.00
_cell.angle_gamma   90.00
#
_symmetry.space_group_name_H-M   'P 1'
#
loop_
_entity.id
_entity.type
_entity.pdbx_description
1 polymer ?
#
loop_
_entity_poly.entity_id
_entity_poly.type
_entity_poly.pdbx_seq_one_letter_code
_entity_poly.pdbx_strand_id
1 'polypeptide(L)' 'MSVQSGTVDLGGGIPPVHVLDPVENASGAALLWIHGGGMVIGSPAQDYARMASLCTSLRITVVMATYRLSPEHPFPTPP' A
#
# COMPACT_ATOMS: atom_id res chain seq x y z
N MET A 1 -13.70 1.89 -9.77
CA MET A 1 -12.52 2.09 -8.91
C MET A 1 -11.47 2.79 -9.74
N SER A 2 -10.82 3.85 -9.24
CA SER A 2 -9.64 4.42 -9.90
C SER A 2 -8.38 3.95 -9.16
N VAL A 3 -7.26 3.93 -9.88
CA VAL A 3 -5.99 3.42 -9.39
C VAL A 3 -4.97 4.51 -9.64
N GLN A 4 -4.34 4.97 -8.58
CA GLN A 4 -3.31 5.98 -8.65
C GLN A 4 -2.07 5.45 -7.97
N SER A 5 -0.90 5.66 -8.58
CA SER A 5 0.36 5.45 -7.90
C SER A 5 0.87 6.80 -7.44
N GLY A 6 1.28 6.88 -6.18
CA GLY A 6 1.80 8.07 -5.55
C GLY A 6 3.05 7.73 -4.75
N THR A 7 3.67 8.74 -4.18
CA THR A 7 4.85 8.57 -3.35
C THR A 7 4.65 9.42 -2.08
N VAL A 8 4.93 8.85 -0.91
CA VAL A 8 4.80 9.57 0.37
C VAL A 8 6.19 9.75 0.97
N ASP A 9 6.60 11.00 1.18
CA ASP A 9 7.89 11.29 1.81
C ASP A 9 7.78 11.10 3.31
N LEU A 10 8.54 10.13 3.83
CA LEU A 10 8.58 9.77 5.25
C LEU A 10 9.88 10.21 5.93
N GLY A 11 10.70 11.06 5.30
CA GLY A 11 11.93 11.59 5.89
C GLY A 11 13.12 10.64 5.85
N GLY A 12 13.04 9.53 5.10
CA GLY A 12 14.12 8.55 4.94
C GLY A 12 14.32 8.09 3.49
N GLY A 13 13.63 8.70 2.53
CA GLY A 13 13.39 8.21 1.17
C GLY A 13 11.88 8.09 0.92
N ILE A 14 11.48 7.96 -0.34
CA ILE A 14 10.06 7.99 -0.74
C ILE A 14 9.64 6.62 -1.29
N PRO A 15 9.18 5.66 -0.47
CA PRO A 15 8.64 4.41 -0.97
C PRO A 15 7.37 4.70 -1.78
N PRO A 16 7.21 4.10 -2.97
CA PRO A 16 5.98 4.25 -3.74
C PRO A 16 4.82 3.60 -3.00
N VAL A 17 3.65 4.23 -3.07
CA VAL A 17 2.38 3.68 -2.57
C VAL A 17 1.41 3.57 -3.74
N HIS A 18 0.58 2.53 -3.71
CA HIS A 18 -0.54 2.40 -4.63
C HIS A 18 -1.82 2.76 -3.89
N VAL A 19 -2.58 3.72 -4.42
CA VAL A 19 -3.83 4.19 -3.84
C VAL A 19 -4.97 3.69 -4.72
N LEU A 20 -5.90 2.98 -4.09
CA LEU A 20 -7.18 2.58 -4.68
C LEU A 20 -8.25 3.50 -4.11
N ASP A 21 -8.91 4.23 -5.01
CA ASP A 21 -9.94 5.20 -4.62
C ASP A 21 -11.34 4.65 -4.97
N PRO A 22 -12.27 4.59 -3.99
CA PRO A 22 -13.67 4.35 -4.28
C PRO A 22 -14.24 5.56 -5.03
N VAL A 23 -14.59 5.36 -6.30
CA VAL A 23 -15.00 6.42 -7.25
C VAL A 23 -16.14 7.31 -6.73
N GLU A 24 -16.99 6.81 -5.83
CA GLU A 24 -18.16 7.51 -5.32
C GLU A 24 -18.48 7.11 -3.87
N ASN A 25 -19.11 8.02 -3.11
CA ASN A 25 -19.64 7.78 -1.76
C ASN A 25 -18.63 7.20 -0.75
N ALA A 26 -17.40 7.73 -0.76
CA ALA A 26 -16.37 7.37 0.21
C ALA A 26 -16.86 7.60 1.64
N SER A 27 -16.64 6.63 2.52
CA SER A 27 -16.99 6.72 3.94
C SER A 27 -16.11 7.70 4.73
N GLY A 28 -15.02 8.18 4.13
CA GLY A 28 -13.95 8.93 4.80
C GLY A 28 -12.94 8.05 5.55
N ALA A 29 -13.19 6.74 5.67
CA ALA A 29 -12.23 5.80 6.25
C ALA A 29 -11.19 5.32 5.21
N ALA A 30 -10.04 4.88 5.71
CA ALA A 30 -8.93 4.37 4.91
C ALA A 30 -8.30 3.11 5.51
N LEU A 31 -7.73 2.27 4.65
CA LEU A 31 -6.94 1.09 5.02
C LEU A 31 -5.51 1.25 4.50
N LEU A 32 -4.53 1.17 5.41
CA LEU A 32 -3.12 0.97 5.06
C LEU A 32 -2.83 -0.54 4.99
N TRP A 33 -2.42 -1.03 3.82
CA TRP A 33 -2.05 -2.41 3.60
C TRP A 33 -0.53 -2.56 3.46
N ILE A 34 0.04 -3.48 4.23
CA ILE A 34 1.45 -3.88 4.19
C ILE A 34 1.45 -5.35 3.81
N HIS A 35 2.09 -5.69 2.70
CA HIS A 35 2.14 -7.06 2.21
C HIS A 35 2.98 -7.96 3.14
N GLY A 36 2.74 -9.27 3.06
CA GLY A 36 3.56 -10.27 3.75
C GLY A 36 4.88 -10.54 3.04
N GLY A 37 5.65 -11.52 3.54
CA GLY A 37 6.93 -11.94 2.93
C GLY A 37 8.15 -11.78 3.84
N GLY A 38 7.93 -11.61 5.15
CA GLY A 38 8.98 -11.68 6.16
C GLY A 38 10.05 -10.60 6.03
N MET A 39 9.72 -9.44 5.43
CA MET A 39 10.65 -8.36 5.11
C MET A 39 11.73 -8.69 4.06
N VAL A 40 11.64 -9.84 3.39
CA VAL A 40 12.68 -10.32 2.46
C VAL A 40 12.15 -10.42 1.02
N ILE A 41 10.85 -10.69 0.85
CA ILE A 41 10.23 -10.88 -0.45
C ILE A 41 8.86 -10.22 -0.53
N GLY A 42 8.35 -10.12 -1.76
CA GLY A 42 6.97 -9.74 -2.05
C GLY A 42 6.84 -8.34 -2.60
N SER A 43 5.60 -7.98 -2.92
CA SER A 43 5.23 -6.62 -3.33
C SER A 43 3.74 -6.41 -3.07
N PRO A 44 3.27 -5.14 -2.95
CA PRO A 44 1.85 -4.87 -2.76
C PRO A 44 0.98 -5.43 -3.89
N ALA A 45 1.51 -5.56 -5.11
CA ALA A 45 0.76 -6.07 -6.27
C ALA A 45 0.18 -7.49 -6.05
N GLN A 46 0.78 -8.29 -5.15
CA GLN A 46 0.32 -9.65 -4.83
C GLN A 46 -1.11 -9.67 -4.26
N ASP A 47 -1.52 -8.61 -3.56
CA ASP A 47 -2.82 -8.51 -2.89
C ASP A 47 -3.83 -7.63 -3.63
N TYR A 48 -3.49 -7.16 -4.84
CA TYR A 48 -4.26 -6.14 -5.55
C TYR A 48 -5.74 -6.49 -5.74
N ALA A 49 -6.05 -7.71 -6.18
CA ALA A 49 -7.43 -8.15 -6.37
C ALA A 49 -8.24 -8.14 -5.07
N ARG A 50 -7.61 -8.56 -3.96
CA ARG A 50 -8.23 -8.55 -2.63
C ARG A 50 -8.45 -7.11 -2.14
N MET A 51 -7.47 -6.23 -2.31
CA MET A 51 -7.56 -4.82 -1.92
C MET A 51 -8.60 -4.06 -2.75
N ALA A 52 -8.70 -4.34 -4.04
CA ALA A 52 -9.73 -3.78 -4.92
C ALA A 52 -11.15 -4.16 -4.47
N SER A 53 -11.33 -5.43 -4.09
CA SER A 53 -12.59 -5.93 -3.54
C SER A 53 -12.95 -5.23 -2.22
N LEU A 54 -11.99 -5.04 -1.31
CA LEU A 54 -12.21 -4.33 -0.04
C LEU A 54 -12.52 -2.84 -0.26
N CYS A 55 -11.75 -2.16 -1.12
CA CYS A 55 -11.98 -0.76 -1.51
C CYS A 55 -13.43 -0.55 -1.95
N THR A 56 -13.91 -1.43 -2.84
CA THR A 56 -15.27 -1.34 -3.39
C THR A 56 -16.33 -1.70 -2.34
N SER A 57 -16.15 -2.83 -1.64
CA SER A 57 -17.17 -3.36 -0.73
C SER A 57 -17.38 -2.48 0.51
N LEU A 58 -16.29 -1.89 1.02
CA LEU A 58 -16.30 -1.05 2.21
C LEU A 58 -16.44 0.44 1.89
N ARG A 59 -16.27 0.84 0.62
CA ARG A 59 -16.22 2.25 0.20
C ARG A 59 -15.19 3.03 0.99
N ILE A 60 -13.97 2.49 1.03
CA ILE A 60 -12.81 3.08 1.71
C ILE A 60 -11.66 3.25 0.73
N THR A 61 -10.83 4.26 0.97
CA THR A 61 -9.54 4.39 0.30
C THR A 61 -8.61 3.28 0.79
N VAL A 62 -7.91 2.62 -0.12
CA VAL A 62 -6.89 1.63 0.25
C VAL A 62 -5.53 2.11 -0.21
N VAL A 63 -4.59 2.22 0.71
CA VAL A 63 -3.19 2.59 0.46
C VAL A 63 -2.34 1.35 0.63
N MET A 64 -1.74 0.87 -0.44
CA MET A 64 -0.89 -0.31 -0.46
C MET A 64 0.58 0.14 -0.46
N ALA A 65 1.29 -0.10 0.64
CA ALA A 65 2.65 0.36 0.82
C ALA A 65 3.65 -0.54 0.10
N THR A 66 4.58 0.05 -0.64
CA THR A 66 5.87 -0.59 -0.94
C THR A 66 6.81 -0.27 0.21
N TYR A 67 7.59 -1.26 0.64
CA TYR A 67 8.59 -1.07 1.68
C TYR A 67 9.90 -1.73 1.28
N ARG A 68 10.99 -1.31 1.90
CA ARG A 68 12.33 -1.85 1.66
C ARG A 68 12.47 -3.30 2.11
N LEU A 69 13.18 -4.09 1.31
CA LEU A 69 13.46 -5.50 1.60
C LEU A 69 14.89 -5.70 2.11
N SER A 70 15.04 -6.70 2.96
CA SER A 70 16.31 -7.28 3.38
C SER A 70 16.80 -8.26 2.31
N PRO A 71 18.12 -8.42 2.10
CA PRO A 71 19.23 -7.85 2.88
C PRO A 71 19.71 -6.46 2.45
N GLU A 72 19.19 -5.89 1.37
CA GLU A 72 19.64 -4.60 0.83
C GLU A 72 19.37 -3.46 1.82
N HIS A 73 18.31 -3.58 2.61
CA HIS A 73 17.95 -2.65 3.67
C HIS A 73 17.64 -3.42 4.98
N PRO A 74 18.67 -3.83 5.72
CA PRO A 74 18.50 -4.61 6.93
C PRO A 74 17.90 -3.77 8.05
N PHE A 75 17.27 -4.42 9.02
CA PHE A 75 16.85 -3.76 10.26
C PHE A 75 18.04 -3.05 10.94
N PRO A 76 17.89 -1.82 11.48
CA PRO A 76 16.64 -1.06 11.68
C PRO A 76 16.39 0.01 10.60
N THR A 77 16.86 -0.20 9.36
CA THR A 77 16.60 0.75 8.27
C THR A 77 15.09 1.02 8.19
N PRO A 78 14.64 2.29 8.25
CA PRO A 78 13.23 2.61 8.14
C PRO A 78 12.62 2.01 6.86
N PRO A 79 11.38 1.52 6.87
CA PRO A 79 10.71 0.94 5.70
C PRO A 79 10.65 1.86 4.47
#